data_AF-A0A956YWQ5-F1
#
_entry.id   AF-A0A956YWQ5-F1
#
_cell.length_a   1.000
_cell.length_b   1.000
_cell.length_c   1.000
_cell.angle_alpha   90.00
_cell.angle_beta   90.00
_cell.angle_gamma   90.00
#
_symmetry.space_group_name_H-M   'P 1'
#
loop_
_entity.id
_entity.type
_entity.pdbx_description
1 polymer ?
#
loop_
_entity_poly.entity_id
_entity_poly.type
_entity_poly.pdbx_seq_one_letter_code
_entity_poly.pdbx_strand_id
1 'polypeptide(L)'
;MGLKQFPQQQPYCETRLAWLLDAVDELHGAVSEGELETLTNLSEFEVISWLREVIWVAQETLTEMEQRKGHEPRLTLVRKSS
;
A
#
# COMPACT_ATOMS: atom_id res chain seq x y z
N MET A 1 5.87 -6.73 36.66
CA MET A 1 5.23 -5.95 35.58
C MET A 1 6.00 -6.25 34.30
N GLY A 2 5.54 -7.22 33.51
CA GLY A 2 6.24 -7.66 32.30
C GLY A 2 6.01 -6.67 31.17
N LEU A 3 7.09 -6.16 30.58
CA LEU A 3 7.03 -5.38 29.35
C LEU A 3 6.42 -6.28 28.27
N LYS A 4 5.23 -5.93 27.77
CA LYS A 4 4.66 -6.54 26.58
C LYS A 4 5.64 -6.26 25.44
N GLN A 5 6.38 -7.29 25.03
CA GLN A 5 7.17 -7.25 23.81
C GLN A 5 6.17 -7.14 22.66
N PHE A 6 6.07 -5.95 22.06
CA PHE A 6 5.40 -5.79 20.78
C PHE A 6 6.23 -6.56 19.74
N PRO A 7 5.64 -7.46 18.95
CA PRO A 7 6.38 -8.14 17.90
C PRO A 7 6.98 -7.07 16.98
N GLN A 8 8.31 -7.12 16.81
CA GLN A 8 9.03 -6.29 15.86
C GLN A 8 8.33 -6.44 14.51
N GLN A 9 7.75 -5.36 13.99
CA GLN A 9 7.10 -5.40 12.68
C GLN A 9 8.18 -5.67 11.64
N GLN A 10 8.22 -6.91 11.14
CA GLN A 10 9.13 -7.31 10.08
C GLN A 10 8.90 -6.40 8.87
N PRO A 11 9.97 -5.89 8.22
CA PRO A 11 9.81 -5.05 7.04
C PRO A 11 8.97 -5.81 6.01
N TYR A 12 8.04 -5.10 5.36
CA TYR A 12 7.32 -5.64 4.22
C TYR A 12 8.35 -6.06 3.17
N CYS A 13 8.48 -7.36 2.94
CA CYS A 13 9.29 -7.90 1.85
C CYS A 13 8.44 -7.96 0.58
N GLU A 14 9.11 -8.01 -0.57
CA GLU A 14 8.52 -8.17 -1.90
C GLU A 14 7.40 -9.22 -1.92
N THR A 15 7.62 -10.37 -1.27
CA THR A 15 6.63 -11.45 -1.15
C THR A 15 5.31 -11.01 -0.52
N ARG A 16 5.34 -10.17 0.52
CA ARG A 16 4.11 -9.73 1.20
C ARG A 16 3.31 -8.75 0.34
N LEU A 17 3.99 -7.93 -0.45
CA LEU A 17 3.34 -7.01 -1.39
C LEU A 17 2.76 -7.77 -2.60
N ALA A 18 3.47 -8.80 -3.08
CA ALA A 18 2.97 -9.69 -4.12
C ALA A 18 1.67 -10.38 -3.71
N TRP A 19 1.59 -10.92 -2.48
CA TRP A 19 0.37 -11.57 -1.99
C TRP A 19 -0.85 -10.65 -1.95
N LEU A 20 -0.67 -9.37 -1.64
CA LEU A 20 -1.78 -8.40 -1.70
C LEU A 20 -2.25 -8.19 -3.14
N LEU A 21 -1.33 -8.09 -4.09
CA LEU A 21 -1.67 -7.93 -5.50
C LEU A 21 -2.39 -9.18 -6.04
N ASP A 22 -1.87 -10.37 -5.72
CA ASP A 22 -2.49 -11.64 -6.11
C ASP A 22 -3.93 -11.75 -5.57
N ALA A 23 -4.14 -11.38 -4.30
CA ALA A 23 -5.49 -11.37 -3.71
C ALA A 23 -6.45 -10.38 -4.39
N VAL A 24 -5.96 -9.21 -4.82
CA VAL A 24 -6.77 -8.23 -5.56
C VAL A 24 -7.06 -8.73 -6.99
N ASP A 25 -6.13 -9.43 -7.61
CA ASP A 25 -6.32 -10.03 -8.94
C ASP A 25 -7.34 -11.18 -8.93
N GLU A 26 -7.28 -12.07 -7.94
CA GLU A 26 -8.29 -13.11 -7.72
C GLU A 26 -9.68 -12.50 -7.50
N LEU A 27 -9.77 -11.45 -6.70
CA LEU A 27 -11.01 -10.71 -6.48
C LEU A 27 -11.56 -10.11 -7.77
N HIS A 28 -10.69 -9.54 -8.60
CA HIS A 28 -11.07 -9.04 -9.92
C HIS A 28 -11.60 -10.15 -10.84
N GLY A 29 -10.98 -11.33 -10.82
CA GLY A 29 -11.47 -12.52 -11.52
C GLY A 29 -12.88 -12.90 -11.08
N ALA A 30 -13.08 -13.09 -9.77
CA ALA A 30 -14.38 -13.48 -9.22
C ALA A 30 -15.49 -12.45 -9.50
N VAL A 31 -15.20 -11.15 -9.47
CA VAL A 31 -16.16 -10.11 -9.87
C VAL A 31 -16.49 -10.19 -11.35
N SER A 32 -15.49 -10.39 -12.20
CA SER A 32 -15.66 -10.47 -13.66
C SER A 32 -16.50 -11.67 -14.09
N GLU A 33 -16.39 -12.79 -13.36
CA GLU A 33 -17.13 -14.03 -13.60
C GLU A 33 -18.49 -14.07 -12.90
N GLY A 34 -18.78 -13.10 -12.01
CA GLY A 34 -20.03 -13.06 -11.23
C GLY A 34 -20.06 -14.08 -10.08
N GLU A 35 -18.89 -14.54 -9.64
CA GLU A 35 -18.71 -15.60 -8.64
C GLU A 35 -18.11 -15.07 -7.32
N LEU A 36 -18.31 -13.79 -7.00
CA LEU A 36 -17.73 -13.13 -5.82
C LEU A 36 -18.00 -13.88 -4.51
N GLU A 37 -19.21 -14.43 -4.37
CA GLU A 37 -19.68 -15.23 -3.23
C GLU A 37 -18.95 -16.57 -3.05
N THR A 38 -18.24 -17.05 -4.08
CA THR A 38 -17.41 -18.26 -3.98
C THR A 38 -16.03 -17.97 -3.38
N LEU A 39 -15.55 -16.73 -3.52
CA LEU A 39 -14.23 -16.30 -3.08
C LEU A 39 -14.26 -15.71 -1.65
N THR A 40 -15.34 -15.02 -1.28
CA THR A 40 -15.42 -14.32 0.00
C THR A 40 -16.85 -14.32 0.56
N ASN A 41 -16.94 -14.24 1.89
CA ASN A 41 -18.21 -14.09 2.61
C ASN A 41 -18.64 -12.62 2.77
N LEU A 42 -17.88 -11.67 2.21
CA LEU A 42 -18.21 -10.25 2.24
C LEU A 42 -19.31 -9.95 1.21
N SER A 43 -20.22 -9.04 1.57
CA SER A 43 -21.14 -8.46 0.60
C SER A 43 -20.40 -7.62 -0.43
N GLU A 44 -20.98 -7.47 -1.62
CA GLU A 44 -20.43 -6.63 -2.69
C GLU A 44 -20.13 -5.19 -2.19
N PHE A 45 -21.01 -4.64 -1.35
CA PHE A 45 -20.80 -3.33 -0.73
C PHE A 45 -19.55 -3.26 0.16
N GLU A 46 -19.30 -4.30 0.96
CA GLU A 46 -18.11 -4.38 1.82
C GLU A 46 -16.84 -4.51 0.97
N VAL A 47 -16.88 -5.32 -0.08
CA VAL A 47 -15.78 -5.46 -1.03
C VAL A 47 -15.46 -4.13 -1.72
N ILE A 48 -16.48 -3.42 -2.21
CA ILE A 48 -16.33 -2.09 -2.82
C ILE A 48 -15.72 -1.09 -1.83
N SER A 49 -16.21 -1.09 -0.59
CA SER A 49 -15.71 -0.18 0.45
C SER A 49 -14.25 -0.46 0.77
N TRP A 50 -13.88 -1.73 0.92
CA TRP A 50 -12.51 -2.14 1.15
C TRP A 50 -11.58 -1.77 -0.02
N LEU A 51 -11.99 -2.02 -1.27
CA LEU A 51 -11.21 -1.64 -2.45
C LEU A 51 -10.97 -0.13 -2.54
N ARG A 52 -11.97 0.69 -2.18
CA ARG A 52 -11.83 2.14 -2.12
C ARG A 52 -10.80 2.58 -1.08
N GLU A 53 -10.79 1.93 0.08
CA GLU A 53 -9.77 2.19 1.11
C GLU A 53 -8.37 1.84 0.61
N VAL A 54 -8.20 0.69 -0.04
CA VAL A 54 -6.91 0.28 -0.64
C VAL A 54 -6.43 1.31 -1.66
N ILE A 55 -7.31 1.75 -2.56
CA ILE A 55 -7.00 2.77 -3.57
C ILE A 55 -6.57 4.08 -2.88
N TRP A 56 -7.34 4.53 -1.88
CA TRP A 56 -7.05 5.76 -1.17
C TRP A 56 -5.68 5.70 -0.46
N VAL A 57 -5.40 4.63 0.27
CA VAL A 57 -4.11 4.45 0.97
C VAL A 57 -2.95 4.41 -0.02
N ALA A 58 -3.11 3.71 -1.15
CA ALA A 58 -2.08 3.64 -2.20
C ALA A 58 -1.81 5.02 -2.82
N GLN A 59 -2.86 5.78 -3.14
CA GLN A 59 -2.76 7.13 -3.70
C GLN A 59 -2.08 8.11 -2.73
N GLU A 60 -2.47 8.09 -1.45
CA GLU A 60 -1.87 8.95 -0.43
C GLU A 60 -0.39 8.60 -0.23
N THR A 61 -0.07 7.30 -0.17
CA THR A 61 1.32 6.82 -0.04
C THR A 61 2.18 7.28 -1.21
N LEU A 62 1.68 7.16 -2.45
CA LEU A 62 2.39 7.64 -3.65
C LEU A 62 2.60 9.15 -3.60
N THR A 63 1.54 9.90 -3.26
CA THR A 63 1.59 11.36 -3.13
C THR A 63 2.65 11.78 -2.12
N GLU A 64 2.70 11.15 -0.94
CA GLU A 64 3.73 11.43 0.07
C GLU A 64 5.14 11.10 -0.43
N MET A 65 5.33 9.97 -1.13
CA MET A 65 6.63 9.58 -1.67
C MET A 65 7.13 10.56 -2.73
N GLU A 66 6.24 11.02 -3.61
CA GLU A 66 6.55 12.00 -4.66
C GLU A 66 6.85 13.37 -4.07
N GLN A 67 6.06 13.83 -3.10
CA GLN A 67 6.31 15.07 -2.38
C GLN A 67 7.68 15.04 -1.69
N ARG A 68 8.07 13.93 -1.06
CA ARG A 68 9.41 13.79 -0.44
C ARG A 68 10.56 13.89 -1.46
N LYS A 69 10.41 13.33 -2.67
CA LYS A 69 11.41 13.46 -3.74
C LYS A 69 11.60 14.91 -4.21
N GLY A 70 10.55 15.73 -4.16
CA GLY A 70 10.62 17.17 -4.47
C GLY A 70 11.41 18.01 -3.46
N HIS A 71 11.71 17.47 -2.26
CA HIS A 71 12.39 18.17 -1.17
C HIS A 71 13.87 17.78 -1.00
N GLU A 72 14.50 17.10 -1.97
CA GLU A 72 15.96 16.93 -1.91
C GLU A 72 16.64 18.32 -1.87
N PRO A 73 17.38 18.66 -0.81
CA PRO A 73 18.07 19.93 -0.74
C PRO A 73 19.13 19.95 -1.84
N ARG A 74 18.87 20.74 -2.90
CA ARG A 74 19.87 21.03 -3.92
C ARG A 74 21.01 21.82 -3.28
N LEU A 75 22.07 21.12 -2.91
CA LEU A 75 23.32 21.73 -2.49
C LEU A 75 23.98 22.35 -3.72
N THR A 76 23.82 23.65 -3.91
CA THR A 76 24.55 24.40 -4.93
C THR A 76 25.96 24.66 -4.42
N LEU A 77 26.96 24.07 -5.07
CA LEU A 77 28.37 24.33 -4.78
C LEU A 77 28.72 25.77 -5.19
N VAL A 78 28.77 26.69 -4.24
CA VAL A 78 29.28 28.05 -4.47
C VAL A 78 30.81 27.99 -4.38
N ARG A 79 31.51 28.15 -5.52
CA ARG A 79 32.96 28.40 -5.49
C ARG A 79 33.20 29.79 -4.92
N LYS A 80 33.91 29.87 -3.79
CA LYS A 80 34.43 31.12 -3.26
C LYS A 80 35.56 31.60 -4.19
N SER A 81 35.31 32.64 -4.97
CA SER A 81 36.38 33.38 -5.64
C SER A 81 37.19 34.11 -4.57
N SER A 82 38.47 33.76 -4.48
CA SER A 82 39.48 34.48 -3.67
C SER A 82 39.90 35.78 -4.33
#